data_AF-A0A9D5QD46-F1
#
_entry.id   AF-A0A9D5QD46-F1
#
_cell.length_a   1.000
_cell.length_b   1.000
_cell.length_c   1.000
_cell.angle_alpha   90.00
_cell.angle_beta   90.00
_cell.angle_gamma   90.00
#
_symmetry.space_group_name_H-M   'P 1'
#
loop_
_entity.id
_entity.type
_entity.pdbx_description
1 polymer ?
#
loop_
_entity_poly.entity_id
_entity_poly.type
_entity_poly.pdbx_seq_one_letter_code
_entity_poly.pdbx_strand_id
1 'polypeptide(L)'
;MSNQKPEGDKIIDALERLGFEVAEEEHDKVTLKNYKQEVTVPKGEIPAEKEKKVARKLEPIFDAYSNVPLARKLERIKEWVEETVEVS
;
A
#
# COMPACT_ATOMS: atom_id res chain seq x y z
N MET A 1 17.61 11.13 -0.17
CA MET A 1 17.68 9.98 -1.09
C MET A 1 16.28 9.83 -1.64
N SER A 2 16.07 9.86 -2.95
CA SER A 2 14.71 9.68 -3.49
C SER A 2 14.25 8.26 -3.19
N ASN A 3 13.31 8.10 -2.26
CA ASN A 3 12.69 6.80 -2.05
C ASN A 3 11.93 6.42 -3.32
N GLN A 4 12.41 5.36 -3.95
CA GLN A 4 11.83 4.90 -5.19
C GLN A 4 10.43 4.36 -4.88
N LYS A 5 9.43 4.97 -5.50
CA LYS A 5 8.04 4.54 -5.46
C LYS A 5 7.93 3.02 -5.69
N PRO A 6 7.22 2.29 -4.82
CA PRO A 6 6.99 0.87 -5.00
C PRO A 6 6.02 0.60 -6.16
N GLU A 7 6.23 -0.52 -6.83
CA GLU A 7 5.24 -1.07 -7.76
C GLU A 7 4.02 -1.56 -6.98
N GLY A 8 2.85 -1.45 -7.59
CA GLY A 8 1.59 -1.90 -7.04
C GLY A 8 1.61 -3.37 -6.64
N ASP A 9 2.28 -4.24 -7.41
CA ASP A 9 2.43 -5.66 -7.07
C ASP A 9 3.16 -5.88 -5.74
N LYS A 10 4.14 -5.02 -5.42
CA LYS A 10 4.84 -5.06 -4.12
C LYS A 10 3.92 -4.62 -2.97
N ILE A 11 3.03 -3.66 -3.23
CA ILE A 11 2.03 -3.23 -2.25
C ILE A 11 0.99 -4.34 -2.04
N ILE A 12 0.57 -5.02 -3.10
CA ILE A 12 -0.38 -6.13 -3.03
C ILE A 12 0.20 -7.26 -2.17
N ASP A 13 1.41 -7.76 -2.47
CA ASP A 13 2.10 -8.79 -1.67
C ASP A 13 2.30 -8.35 -0.21
N ALA A 14 2.59 -7.06 0.02
CA ALA A 14 2.70 -6.51 1.37
C ALA A 14 1.38 -6.60 2.15
N LEU A 15 0.26 -6.22 1.52
CA LEU A 15 -1.06 -6.26 2.12
C LEU A 15 -1.52 -7.70 2.39
N GLU A 16 -1.27 -8.63 1.47
CA GLU A 16 -1.56 -10.05 1.68
C GLU A 16 -0.81 -10.61 2.90
N ARG A 17 0.46 -10.25 3.06
CA ARG A 17 1.24 -10.64 4.25
C ARG A 17 0.73 -10.01 5.55
N LEU A 18 0.11 -8.84 5.47
CA LEU A 18 -0.58 -8.19 6.60
C LEU A 18 -1.96 -8.80 6.88
N GLY A 19 -2.35 -9.85 6.14
CA GLY A 19 -3.61 -10.56 6.32
C GLY A 19 -4.78 -9.92 5.60
N PHE A 20 -4.54 -9.06 4.59
CA PHE A 20 -5.58 -8.69 3.65
C PHE A 20 -5.82 -9.83 2.67
N GLU A 21 -7.06 -9.99 2.25
CA GLU A 21 -7.47 -10.98 1.26
C GLU A 21 -7.94 -10.26 -0.01
N VAL A 22 -7.67 -10.87 -1.17
CA VAL A 22 -8.14 -10.37 -2.45
C VAL A 22 -9.67 -10.47 -2.46
N ALA A 23 -10.33 -9.31 -2.54
CA ALA A 23 -11.78 -9.20 -2.65
C ALA A 23 -12.24 -9.24 -4.10
N GLU A 24 -11.50 -8.55 -4.96
CA GLU A 24 -11.77 -8.43 -6.39
C GLU A 24 -10.44 -8.25 -7.14
N GLU A 25 -10.30 -8.94 -8.27
CA GLU A 25 -9.12 -8.85 -9.11
C GLU A 25 -9.53 -8.48 -10.54
N GLU A 26 -9.04 -7.34 -11.00
CA GLU A 26 -9.21 -6.86 -12.37
C GLU A 26 -7.86 -6.94 -13.12
N HIS A 27 -7.89 -6.68 -14.43
CA HIS A 27 -6.69 -6.75 -15.26
C HIS A 27 -5.63 -5.71 -14.86
N ASP A 28 -6.04 -4.52 -14.43
CA ASP A 28 -5.15 -3.38 -14.13
C ASP A 28 -5.05 -3.03 -12.64
N LYS A 29 -5.81 -3.70 -11.75
CA LYS A 29 -5.86 -3.40 -10.31
C LYS A 29 -6.39 -4.56 -9.49
N VAL A 30 -6.09 -4.55 -8.20
CA VAL A 30 -6.56 -5.52 -7.21
C VAL A 30 -7.20 -4.76 -6.05
N THR A 31 -8.39 -5.17 -5.65
CA THR A 31 -9.02 -4.71 -4.41
C THR A 31 -8.77 -5.75 -3.33
N LEU A 32 -8.08 -5.33 -2.27
CA LEU A 32 -7.81 -6.13 -1.09
C LEU A 32 -8.64 -5.62 0.09
N LYS A 33 -9.17 -6.55 0.87
CA LYS A 33 -9.93 -6.22 2.08
C LYS A 33 -9.44 -7.00 3.29
N ASN A 34 -9.63 -6.41 4.45
CA ASN A 34 -9.53 -7.07 5.73
C ASN A 34 -10.76 -6.67 6.57
N TYR A 35 -10.93 -7.25 7.76
CA TYR A 35 -12.12 -7.08 8.62
C TYR A 35 -12.48 -5.62 8.96
N LYS A 36 -11.58 -4.66 8.72
CA LYS A 36 -11.76 -3.22 8.99
C LYS A 36 -11.66 -2.31 7.77
N GLN A 37 -10.98 -2.73 6.72
CA GLN A 37 -10.47 -1.82 5.69
C GLN A 37 -10.49 -2.48 4.31
N GLU A 38 -10.72 -1.67 3.29
CA GLU A 38 -10.65 -2.05 1.88
C GLU A 38 -9.76 -1.06 1.15
N VAL A 39 -8.88 -1.58 0.30
CA VAL A 39 -7.94 -0.80 -0.49
C VAL A 39 -7.83 -1.36 -1.90
N THR A 40 -7.95 -0.49 -2.90
CA THR A 40 -7.71 -0.84 -4.30
C THR A 40 -6.34 -0.33 -4.72
N VAL A 41 -5.51 -1.24 -5.23
CA VAL A 41 -4.14 -0.99 -5.66
C VAL A 41 -4.02 -1.32 -7.14
N PRO A 42 -3.57 -0.40 -8.01
CA PRO A 42 -3.28 -0.72 -9.40
C PRO A 42 -2.12 -1.71 -9.51
N LYS A 43 -2.17 -2.63 -10.47
CA LYS A 43 -1.07 -3.56 -10.79
C LYS A 43 0.04 -2.82 -11.53
N GLY A 44 1.30 -3.21 -11.32
CA GLY A 44 2.45 -2.57 -11.96
C GLY A 44 2.72 -1.14 -11.48
N GLU A 45 2.91 -0.21 -12.41
CA GLU A 45 3.20 1.18 -12.07
C GLU A 45 1.94 1.93 -11.61
N ILE A 46 1.99 2.53 -10.41
CA ILE A 46 0.88 3.32 -9.86
C ILE A 46 0.83 4.67 -10.58
N PRO A 47 -0.24 5.09 -11.28
CA PRO A 47 -0.24 6.39 -11.94
C PRO A 47 -0.03 7.54 -10.95
N ALA A 48 0.76 8.57 -11.31
CA ALA A 48 1.08 9.69 -10.41
C ALA A 48 -0.18 10.38 -9.83
N GLU A 49 -1.25 10.47 -10.62
CA GLU A 49 -2.55 11.00 -10.20
C GLU A 49 -3.25 10.14 -9.13
N LYS A 50 -2.96 8.83 -9.07
CA LYS A 50 -3.53 7.88 -8.11
C LYS A 50 -2.66 7.66 -6.88
N GLU A 51 -1.35 7.98 -6.94
CA GLU A 51 -0.39 7.77 -5.85
C GLU A 51 -0.89 8.33 -4.52
N LYS A 52 -1.29 9.60 -4.48
CA LYS A 52 -1.79 10.26 -3.27
C LYS A 52 -3.02 9.57 -2.69
N LYS A 53 -3.93 9.09 -3.55
CA LYS A 53 -5.15 8.40 -3.12
C LYS A 53 -4.83 7.02 -2.51
N VAL A 54 -3.90 6.29 -3.14
CA VAL A 54 -3.44 4.99 -2.66
C VAL A 54 -2.69 5.15 -1.34
N ALA A 55 -1.72 6.08 -1.28
CA ALA A 55 -0.93 6.35 -0.08
C ALA A 55 -1.82 6.69 1.14
N ARG A 56 -2.79 7.60 0.98
CA ARG A 56 -3.75 7.94 2.06
C ARG A 56 -4.60 6.76 2.56
N LYS A 57 -4.87 5.77 1.71
CA LYS A 57 -5.59 4.56 2.12
C LYS A 57 -4.67 3.57 2.84
N LEU A 58 -3.40 3.53 2.47
CA LEU A 58 -2.40 2.67 3.05
C LEU A 58 -1.85 3.19 4.39
N GLU A 59 -1.80 4.50 4.59
CA GLU A 59 -1.29 5.14 5.82
C GLU A 59 -1.89 4.54 7.11
N PRO A 60 -3.22 4.55 7.32
CA PRO A 60 -3.80 3.99 8.55
C PRO A 60 -3.65 2.47 8.64
N ILE A 61 -3.41 1.78 7.51
CA ILE A 61 -3.09 0.35 7.50
C ILE A 61 -1.70 0.18 8.10
N PHE A 62 -0.68 0.79 7.48
CA PHE A 62 0.70 0.65 7.94
C PHE A 62 0.95 1.21 9.34
N ASP A 63 0.23 2.27 9.75
CA ASP A 63 0.29 2.78 11.12
C ASP A 63 -0.23 1.76 12.13
N ALA A 64 -1.36 1.10 11.83
CA ALA A 64 -1.91 0.03 12.68
C ALA A 64 -0.98 -1.18 12.80
N TYR A 65 -0.17 -1.45 11.76
CA TYR A 65 0.80 -2.56 11.75
C TYR A 65 2.24 -2.12 12.09
N SER A 66 2.48 -0.86 12.44
CA SER A 66 3.82 -0.30 12.70
C SER A 66 4.58 -1.04 13.82
N ASN A 67 3.84 -1.59 14.78
CA ASN A 67 4.38 -2.32 15.92
C ASN A 67 4.67 -3.81 15.62
N VAL A 68 4.39 -4.28 14.40
CA VAL A 68 4.54 -5.70 14.03
C VAL A 68 5.89 -5.90 13.33
N PRO A 69 6.68 -6.95 13.66
CA PRO A 69 8.00 -7.18 13.04
C PRO A 69 7.97 -7.25 11.50
N LEU A 70 6.83 -7.64 10.94
CA LEU A 70 6.59 -7.68 9.50
C LEU A 70 6.65 -6.29 8.86
N ALA A 71 6.26 -5.22 9.56
CA ALA A 71 6.31 -3.86 9.06
C ALA A 71 7.75 -3.39 8.75
N ARG A 72 8.76 -3.92 9.45
CA ARG A 72 10.18 -3.65 9.10
C ARG A 72 10.56 -4.15 7.71
N LYS A 73 9.93 -5.22 7.22
CA LYS A 73 10.14 -5.70 5.84
C LYS A 73 9.41 -4.83 4.81
N LEU A 74 8.43 -4.06 5.26
CA LEU A 74 7.60 -3.17 4.46
C LEU A 74 7.99 -1.69 4.64
N GLU A 75 9.12 -1.43 5.31
CA GLU A 75 9.60 -0.09 5.67
C GLU A 75 9.65 0.83 4.46
N ARG A 76 10.15 0.36 3.31
CA ARG A 76 10.17 1.14 2.06
C ARG A 76 8.80 1.58 1.57
N ILE A 77 7.78 0.74 1.71
CA ILE A 77 6.41 1.08 1.29
C ILE A 77 5.83 2.08 2.30
N LYS A 78 6.10 1.88 3.59
CA LYS A 78 5.69 2.80 4.66
C LYS A 78 6.31 4.19 4.48
N GLU A 79 7.62 4.27 4.25
CA GLU A 79 8.33 5.53 3.98
C GLU A 79 7.75 6.25 2.76
N TRP A 80 7.53 5.53 1.65
CA TRP A 80 6.90 6.11 0.45
C TRP A 80 5.50 6.65 0.76
N VAL A 81 4.70 5.92 1.55
CA VAL A 81 3.36 6.37 1.97
C VAL A 81 3.46 7.66 2.80
N GLU A 82 4.34 7.68 3.81
CA GLU A 82 4.56 8.83 4.70
C GLU A 82 5.02 10.05 3.91
N GLU A 83 6.04 9.90 3.06
CA GLU A 83 6.52 10.99 2.19
C GLU A 83 5.40 11.49 1.28
N THR A 84 4.67 10.61 0.60
CA THR A 84 3.61 11.01 -0.34
C THR A 84 2.47 11.77 0.35
N VAL A 85 2.17 11.44 1.61
CA VAL A 85 1.13 12.10 2.41
C VAL A 85 1.63 13.40 3.06
N GLU A 86 2.90 13.49 3.49
CA GLU A 86 3.49 14.69 4.10
C GLU A 86 3.73 15.83 3.09
N VAL A 87 4.08 15.54 1.83
CA VAL A 87 4.36 16.59 0.82
C VAL A 87 3.08 17.24 0.25
N SER A 88 1.94 17.10 0.93
CA SER A 88 0.60 17.14 0.32
C SER A 88 -0.44 17.96 1.08
#